data_AF-A0A498NJI6-F1
#
_entry.id   AF-A0A498NJI6-F1
#
_cell.length_a   1.000
_cell.length_b   1.000
_cell.length_c   1.000
_cell.angle_alpha   90.00
_cell.angle_beta   90.00
_cell.angle_gamma   90.00
#
_symmetry.space_group_name_H-M   'P 1'
#
loop_
_entity.id
_entity.type
_entity.pdbx_description
1 polymer ?
#
loop_
_entity_poly.entity_id
_entity_poly.type
_entity_poly.pdbx_seq_one_letter_code
_entity_poly.pdbx_strand_id
1 'polypeptide(L)'
;MSKTFALRRHEVVELCPTVAEFKDRWPALFDILQINEEFRRITTLHLEPTFIKMLDYYTPKLFTIFSCKGGALGQILKKKMGAIQQTSHQNIEETRDVVLRCLVNYLGEKEEDLIQEYNCDNEDVQQSLLQHVMKIAVCKKDDQEDFSIVLEASYLPIPGGEAYQFVYVDERDEICAVSSQFTFCSPRPLDELVTLEQEKNGGEEEEGDDLLVVVPKALILQNLLEGCQRELHELRKRFETADAEVERERERWKTERDESERVQNEMRSQTDELKCNLRQSHEKIEELKQKQKDVQSTHGDMAAELNGLLAERDENHQRIKELKQDAATLTQQKLDIEAELDRMKERVKKMTIQRRDEEKERRDLQIENEQAHAELRTLQERLEASERSTEALRRDLSELGSLQSHSHAELHQVRLQTAQMSLQLSQANLALREGQATWAQERETLRQSAELDKDRILKLSRELQKKEEWLQEERTEREKLEVELGNEKDCNRELRASLRALQKEQEQHQLEKQELLDHIHVLELRLDTETDAKWAEAVASPTSSIDSPPSVEEKPLQESLSELSVSMVDSEYLSSQGSTEQSQKDNETDMMLV
;
A
#
# COMPACT_ATOMS: atom_id res chain seq x y z
N MET A 1 71.47 -85.70 -15.02
CA MET A 1 71.61 -85.51 -16.47
C MET A 1 72.91 -84.82 -16.92
N SER A 2 73.45 -83.81 -16.22
CA SER A 2 74.62 -83.04 -16.70
C SER A 2 75.84 -83.88 -17.13
N LYS A 3 76.33 -84.82 -16.29
CA LYS A 3 77.49 -85.68 -16.60
C LYS A 3 77.35 -86.54 -17.87
N THR A 4 76.11 -86.79 -18.33
CA THR A 4 75.80 -87.63 -19.50
C THR A 4 75.40 -86.81 -20.73
N PHE A 5 75.54 -85.47 -20.71
CA PHE A 5 75.19 -84.57 -21.82
C PHE A 5 75.94 -84.89 -23.12
N ALA A 6 77.25 -85.08 -23.06
CA ALA A 6 78.06 -85.41 -24.25
C ALA A 6 77.63 -86.74 -24.88
N LEU A 7 77.38 -87.77 -24.06
CA LEU A 7 76.92 -89.10 -24.50
C LEU A 7 75.54 -89.03 -25.17
N ARG A 8 74.58 -88.29 -24.58
CA ARG A 8 73.26 -88.08 -25.21
C ARG A 8 73.35 -87.33 -26.53
N ARG A 9 74.18 -86.28 -26.62
CA ARG A 9 74.34 -85.51 -27.85
C ARG A 9 74.97 -86.36 -28.96
N HIS A 10 76.01 -87.14 -28.63
CA HIS A 10 76.63 -88.11 -29.54
C HIS A 10 75.60 -89.17 -30.01
N GLU A 11 74.82 -89.73 -29.09
CA GLU A 11 73.75 -90.68 -29.41
C GLU A 11 72.68 -90.09 -30.37
N VAL A 12 72.18 -88.89 -30.11
CA VAL A 12 71.18 -88.23 -30.99
C VAL A 12 71.75 -87.91 -32.37
N VAL A 13 73.00 -87.42 -32.44
CA VAL A 13 73.61 -86.89 -33.68
C VAL A 13 74.25 -87.96 -34.54
N GLU A 14 74.78 -89.04 -33.96
CA GLU A 14 75.58 -90.05 -34.67
C GLU A 14 74.92 -91.44 -34.69
N LEU A 15 74.05 -91.77 -33.72
CA LEU A 15 73.35 -93.06 -33.67
C LEU A 15 71.87 -92.97 -34.07
N CYS A 16 71.29 -91.76 -34.07
CA CYS A 16 69.92 -91.43 -34.48
C CYS A 16 68.86 -92.49 -34.08
N PRO A 17 68.75 -92.87 -32.79
CA PRO A 17 67.81 -93.89 -32.33
C PRO A 17 66.35 -93.48 -32.53
N THR A 18 65.44 -94.44 -32.57
CA THR A 18 64.00 -94.12 -32.62
C THR A 18 63.54 -93.39 -31.35
N VAL A 19 62.46 -92.60 -31.47
CA VAL A 19 61.92 -91.84 -30.33
C VAL A 19 61.53 -92.76 -29.16
N ALA A 20 61.10 -93.99 -29.44
CA ALA A 20 60.81 -95.01 -28.43
C ALA A 20 62.09 -95.45 -27.69
N GLU A 21 63.11 -95.93 -28.39
CA GLU A 21 64.39 -96.37 -27.80
C GLU A 21 65.07 -95.23 -27.02
N PHE A 22 65.00 -94.01 -27.55
CA PHE A 22 65.57 -92.83 -26.90
C PHE A 22 64.80 -92.44 -25.63
N LYS A 23 63.48 -92.59 -25.62
CA LYS A 23 62.63 -92.39 -24.45
C LYS A 23 62.85 -93.45 -23.38
N ASP A 24 63.07 -94.71 -23.76
CA ASP A 24 63.37 -95.78 -22.79
C ASP A 24 64.78 -95.64 -22.18
N ARG A 25 65.77 -95.19 -22.97
CA ARG A 25 67.15 -94.95 -22.51
C ARG A 25 67.29 -93.65 -21.71
N TRP A 26 66.56 -92.60 -22.09
CA TRP A 26 66.65 -91.27 -21.50
C TRP A 26 65.26 -90.69 -21.17
N PRO A 27 64.43 -91.36 -20.35
CA PRO A 27 63.05 -90.92 -20.08
C PRO A 27 63.00 -89.53 -19.43
N ALA A 28 64.03 -89.21 -18.65
CA ALA A 28 64.19 -87.88 -18.07
C ALA A 28 64.38 -86.75 -19.11
N LEU A 29 64.68 -87.02 -20.39
CA LEU A 29 64.67 -85.97 -21.43
C LEU A 29 63.26 -85.62 -21.93
N PHE A 30 62.24 -86.37 -21.54
CA PHE A 30 60.84 -86.07 -21.81
C PHE A 30 60.17 -85.38 -20.60
N ASP A 31 60.96 -84.95 -19.62
CA ASP A 31 60.58 -84.06 -18.52
C ASP A 31 60.93 -82.60 -18.83
N ILE A 32 60.00 -81.68 -18.56
CA ILE A 32 60.08 -80.26 -18.89
C ILE A 32 61.31 -79.59 -18.24
N LEU A 33 61.66 -79.98 -17.01
CA LEU A 33 62.80 -79.39 -16.30
C LEU A 33 64.13 -79.79 -16.94
N GLN A 34 64.25 -81.02 -17.45
CA GLN A 34 65.44 -81.41 -18.22
C GLN A 34 65.47 -80.81 -19.62
N ILE A 35 64.35 -80.67 -20.32
CA ILE A 35 64.31 -80.01 -21.65
C ILE A 35 64.82 -78.57 -21.52
N ASN A 36 64.30 -77.81 -20.55
CA ASN A 36 64.76 -76.46 -20.21
C ASN A 36 66.28 -76.42 -19.90
N GLU A 37 66.80 -77.40 -19.15
CA GLU A 37 68.22 -77.46 -18.80
C GLU A 37 69.15 -77.98 -19.92
N GLU A 38 68.71 -78.88 -20.81
CA GLU A 38 69.49 -79.27 -21.99
C GLU A 38 69.55 -78.13 -23.01
N PHE A 39 68.44 -77.43 -23.25
CA PHE A 39 68.43 -76.23 -24.09
C PHE A 39 69.39 -75.18 -23.54
N ARG A 40 69.42 -74.99 -22.22
CA ARG A 40 70.37 -74.10 -21.54
C ARG A 40 71.82 -74.56 -21.66
N ARG A 41 72.10 -75.87 -21.65
CA ARG A 41 73.45 -76.43 -21.89
C ARG A 41 73.91 -76.26 -23.34
N ILE A 42 72.99 -76.24 -24.31
CA ILE A 42 73.29 -76.03 -25.74
C ILE A 42 73.42 -74.54 -26.09
N THR A 43 72.53 -73.69 -25.59
CA THR A 43 72.39 -72.29 -26.03
C THR A 43 72.89 -71.24 -25.03
N THR A 44 73.17 -71.65 -23.78
CA THR A 44 73.38 -70.79 -22.59
C THR A 44 72.15 -69.99 -22.12
N LEU A 45 71.01 -70.06 -22.82
CA LEU A 45 69.78 -69.32 -22.51
C LEU A 45 68.76 -70.17 -21.73
N HIS A 46 67.95 -69.55 -20.88
CA HIS A 46 66.80 -70.20 -20.25
C HIS A 46 65.62 -70.20 -21.21
N LEU A 47 65.26 -71.35 -21.80
CA LEU A 47 64.25 -71.46 -22.86
C LEU A 47 62.95 -70.72 -22.52
N GLU A 48 62.20 -71.24 -21.55
CA GLU A 48 60.84 -70.77 -21.19
C GLU A 48 60.83 -69.29 -20.71
N PRO A 49 61.62 -68.86 -19.70
CA PRO A 49 61.66 -67.45 -19.30
C PRO A 49 62.12 -66.48 -20.40
N THR A 50 62.98 -66.91 -21.32
CA THR A 50 63.42 -66.06 -22.44
C THR A 50 62.35 -65.99 -23.53
N PHE A 51 61.74 -67.13 -23.88
CA PHE A 51 60.66 -67.21 -24.86
C PHE A 51 59.47 -66.34 -24.42
N ILE A 52 58.96 -66.54 -23.20
CA ILE A 52 57.83 -65.79 -22.66
C ILE A 52 58.11 -64.29 -22.63
N LYS A 53 59.28 -63.87 -22.11
CA LYS A 53 59.68 -62.45 -22.10
C LYS A 53 59.76 -61.82 -23.49
N MET A 54 60.25 -62.58 -24.48
CA MET A 54 60.38 -62.08 -25.86
C MET A 54 59.04 -62.09 -26.60
N LEU A 55 58.17 -63.05 -26.32
CA LEU A 55 56.78 -63.08 -26.78
C LEU A 55 56.04 -61.84 -26.29
N ASP A 56 56.02 -61.58 -24.97
CA ASP A 56 55.39 -60.39 -24.37
C ASP A 56 55.95 -59.07 -24.94
N TYR A 57 57.27 -58.99 -25.16
CA TYR A 57 57.92 -57.81 -25.75
C TYR A 57 57.51 -57.55 -27.20
N TYR A 58 57.23 -58.61 -27.99
CA TYR A 58 56.78 -58.49 -29.37
C TYR A 58 55.26 -58.47 -29.55
N THR A 59 54.49 -58.95 -28.57
CA THR A 59 53.01 -59.00 -28.58
C THR A 59 52.36 -57.72 -29.09
N PRO A 60 52.68 -56.49 -28.62
CA PRO A 60 52.08 -55.26 -29.14
C PRO A 60 52.35 -55.00 -30.64
N LYS A 61 53.52 -55.41 -31.14
CA LYS A 61 53.87 -55.32 -32.57
C LYS A 61 53.14 -56.39 -33.38
N LEU A 62 53.00 -57.61 -32.85
CA LEU A 62 52.22 -58.70 -33.47
C LEU A 62 50.73 -58.32 -33.58
N PHE A 63 50.11 -57.80 -32.51
CA PHE A 63 48.75 -57.25 -32.55
C PHE A 63 48.57 -56.16 -33.63
N THR A 64 49.58 -55.30 -33.82
CA THR A 64 49.57 -54.28 -34.88
C THR A 64 49.59 -54.93 -36.27
N ILE A 65 50.51 -55.88 -36.50
CA ILE A 65 50.65 -56.62 -37.77
C ILE A 65 49.37 -57.40 -38.11
N PHE A 66 48.79 -58.11 -37.15
CA PHE A 66 47.54 -58.85 -37.31
C PHE A 66 46.36 -57.91 -37.61
N SER A 67 46.30 -56.74 -36.96
CA SER A 67 45.23 -55.74 -37.17
C SER A 67 45.30 -55.06 -38.54
N CYS A 68 46.51 -54.88 -39.09
CA CYS A 68 46.75 -54.34 -40.42
C CYS A 68 46.44 -55.32 -41.56
N LYS A 69 46.33 -56.63 -41.29
CA LYS A 69 46.01 -57.63 -42.32
C LYS A 69 44.56 -57.49 -42.78
N GLY A 70 44.36 -57.50 -44.10
CA GLY A 70 43.03 -57.44 -44.75
C GLY A 70 42.50 -58.81 -45.18
N GLY A 71 41.37 -58.80 -45.89
CA GLY A 71 40.75 -60.01 -46.46
C GLY A 71 40.19 -60.99 -45.42
N ALA A 72 39.95 -62.23 -45.84
CA ALA A 72 39.39 -63.28 -44.98
C ALA A 72 40.29 -63.58 -43.77
N LEU A 73 41.61 -63.69 -43.97
CA LEU A 73 42.58 -63.86 -42.89
C LEU A 73 42.52 -62.70 -41.88
N GLY A 74 42.40 -61.46 -42.35
CA GLY A 74 42.20 -60.30 -41.47
C GLY A 74 40.93 -60.36 -40.61
N GLN A 75 39.86 -61.01 -41.10
CA GLN A 75 38.64 -61.25 -40.32
C GLN A 75 38.83 -62.36 -39.29
N ILE A 76 39.52 -63.45 -39.63
CA ILE A 76 39.84 -64.56 -38.71
C ILE A 76 40.68 -64.04 -37.53
N LEU A 77 41.77 -63.31 -37.83
CA LEU A 77 42.64 -62.72 -36.82
C LEU A 77 41.88 -61.72 -35.92
N LYS A 78 41.03 -60.86 -36.50
CA LYS A 78 40.21 -59.91 -35.73
C LYS A 78 39.16 -60.60 -34.86
N LYS A 79 38.56 -61.71 -35.31
CA LYS A 79 37.64 -62.53 -34.50
C LYS A 79 38.36 -63.13 -33.29
N LYS A 80 39.57 -63.68 -33.47
CA LYS A 80 40.39 -64.23 -32.38
C LYS A 80 40.82 -63.15 -31.39
N MET A 81 41.46 -62.08 -31.86
CA MET A 81 41.92 -60.97 -31.00
C MET A 81 40.75 -60.27 -30.26
N GLY A 82 39.59 -60.15 -30.91
CA GLY A 82 38.40 -59.53 -30.33
C GLY A 82 37.78 -60.30 -29.17
N ALA A 83 38.07 -61.60 -29.00
CA ALA A 83 37.56 -62.40 -27.88
C ALA A 83 38.16 -61.95 -26.53
N ILE A 84 39.48 -61.74 -26.47
CA ILE A 84 40.17 -61.27 -25.24
C ILE A 84 39.79 -59.82 -24.92
N GLN A 85 39.55 -58.98 -25.93
CA GLN A 85 39.16 -57.58 -25.71
C GLN A 85 37.77 -57.42 -25.06
N GLN A 86 37.03 -58.51 -24.87
CA GLN A 86 35.71 -58.55 -24.23
C GLN A 86 35.72 -59.19 -22.83
N THR A 87 36.83 -59.77 -22.36
CA THR A 87 36.91 -60.33 -21.00
C THR A 87 37.29 -59.25 -19.97
N SER A 88 36.52 -59.14 -18.88
CA SER A 88 36.66 -58.08 -17.86
C SER A 88 37.96 -58.13 -17.05
N HIS A 89 38.71 -59.22 -17.15
CA HIS A 89 40.05 -59.38 -16.59
C HIS A 89 40.97 -59.93 -17.68
N GLN A 90 41.90 -59.11 -18.17
CA GLN A 90 42.87 -59.54 -19.18
C GLN A 90 43.92 -60.42 -18.53
N ASN A 91 43.82 -61.72 -18.75
CA ASN A 91 44.84 -62.69 -18.39
C ASN A 91 45.99 -62.63 -19.42
N ILE A 92 47.23 -62.61 -18.92
CA ILE A 92 48.41 -62.58 -19.80
C ILE A 92 48.62 -63.91 -20.53
N GLU A 93 48.20 -65.04 -19.94
CA GLU A 93 48.32 -66.35 -20.58
C GLU A 93 47.34 -66.52 -21.75
N GLU A 94 46.07 -66.13 -21.57
CA GLU A 94 45.07 -66.04 -22.66
C GLU A 94 45.58 -65.14 -23.80
N THR A 95 46.23 -64.02 -23.45
CA THR A 95 46.81 -63.09 -24.42
C THR A 95 47.94 -63.75 -25.22
N ARG A 96 48.79 -64.56 -24.57
CA ARG A 96 49.88 -65.31 -25.24
C ARG A 96 49.34 -66.42 -26.14
N ASP A 97 48.38 -67.22 -25.66
CA ASP A 97 47.74 -68.29 -26.43
C ASP A 97 47.16 -67.76 -27.76
N VAL A 98 46.34 -66.71 -27.70
CA VAL A 98 45.74 -66.13 -28.91
C VAL A 98 46.78 -65.48 -29.82
N VAL A 99 47.85 -64.88 -29.28
CA VAL A 99 48.96 -64.37 -30.12
C VAL A 99 49.66 -65.50 -30.87
N LEU A 100 49.86 -66.67 -30.24
CA LEU A 100 50.45 -67.84 -30.88
C LEU A 100 49.50 -68.47 -31.92
N ARG A 101 48.22 -68.67 -31.59
CA ARG A 101 47.18 -69.15 -32.53
C ARG A 101 47.02 -68.18 -33.72
N CYS A 102 47.08 -66.87 -33.49
CA CYS A 102 47.09 -65.86 -34.55
C CYS A 102 48.36 -65.90 -35.40
N LEU A 103 49.52 -66.24 -34.81
CA LEU A 103 50.78 -66.36 -35.56
C LEU A 103 50.74 -67.54 -36.56
N VAL A 104 50.23 -68.71 -36.12
CA VAL A 104 49.98 -69.87 -37.00
C VAL A 104 49.12 -69.45 -38.21
N ASN A 105 47.95 -68.85 -37.96
CA ASN A 105 47.09 -68.38 -39.05
C ASN A 105 47.73 -67.27 -39.91
N TYR A 106 48.58 -66.41 -39.34
CA TYR A 106 49.24 -65.34 -40.07
C TYR A 106 50.33 -65.87 -41.03
N LEU A 107 50.99 -66.97 -40.68
CA LEU A 107 51.95 -67.68 -41.54
C LEU A 107 51.27 -68.45 -42.68
N GLY A 108 49.95 -68.68 -42.59
CA GLY A 108 49.15 -69.40 -43.60
C GLY A 108 48.75 -70.82 -43.18
N GLU A 109 49.21 -71.28 -42.02
CA GLU A 109 48.88 -72.57 -41.44
C GLU A 109 47.48 -72.56 -40.81
N LYS A 110 46.78 -73.69 -40.84
CA LYS A 110 45.52 -73.82 -40.07
C LYS A 110 45.85 -74.26 -38.66
N GLU A 111 45.19 -73.62 -37.70
CA GLU A 111 45.22 -74.01 -36.28
C GLU A 111 44.82 -75.48 -36.11
N GLU A 112 43.76 -75.90 -36.80
CA GLU A 112 43.19 -77.26 -36.80
C GLU A 112 44.17 -78.36 -37.27
N ASP A 113 45.20 -77.99 -38.04
CA ASP A 113 46.22 -78.93 -38.53
C ASP A 113 47.24 -79.27 -37.42
N LEU A 114 47.48 -78.36 -36.46
CA LEU A 114 48.49 -78.50 -35.38
C LEU A 114 47.88 -78.66 -33.97
N ILE A 115 46.77 -77.97 -33.68
CA ILE A 115 46.11 -77.92 -32.38
C ILE A 115 44.67 -78.44 -32.54
N GLN A 116 44.28 -79.42 -31.73
CA GLN A 116 42.93 -79.98 -31.73
C GLN A 116 42.39 -80.09 -30.31
N GLU A 117 41.26 -79.44 -30.06
CA GLU A 117 40.60 -79.47 -28.76
C GLU A 117 39.64 -80.66 -28.71
N TYR A 118 39.79 -81.51 -27.69
CA TYR A 118 39.01 -82.73 -27.48
C TYR A 118 38.19 -82.61 -26.19
N ASN A 119 36.93 -83.04 -26.23
CA ASN A 119 36.13 -83.21 -25.02
C ASN A 119 36.40 -84.57 -24.37
N CYS A 120 36.62 -84.58 -23.06
CA CYS A 120 37.19 -85.72 -22.33
C CYS A 120 36.20 -86.87 -22.05
N ASP A 121 34.95 -86.71 -22.46
CA ASP A 121 33.86 -87.67 -22.25
C ASP A 121 33.76 -88.75 -23.35
N ASN A 122 34.54 -88.61 -24.44
CA ASN A 122 34.57 -89.57 -25.54
C ASN A 122 35.70 -90.60 -25.35
N GLU A 123 35.37 -91.88 -25.29
CA GLU A 123 36.38 -92.96 -25.27
C GLU A 123 37.19 -93.05 -26.60
N ASP A 124 36.63 -92.50 -27.69
CA ASP A 124 37.24 -92.51 -29.04
C ASP A 124 38.44 -91.57 -29.21
N VAL A 125 38.73 -90.67 -28.25
CA VAL A 125 39.85 -89.71 -28.34
C VAL A 125 41.15 -90.43 -28.70
N GLN A 126 41.46 -91.53 -28.03
CA GLN A 126 42.71 -92.26 -28.21
C GLN A 126 42.82 -92.93 -29.61
N GLN A 127 41.69 -93.25 -30.27
CA GLN A 127 41.70 -93.70 -31.67
C GLN A 127 41.81 -92.55 -32.67
N SER A 128 41.24 -91.37 -32.37
CA SER A 128 41.41 -90.17 -33.19
C SER A 128 42.86 -89.66 -33.17
N LEU A 129 43.53 -89.73 -32.02
CA LEU A 129 44.94 -89.35 -31.89
C LEU A 129 45.87 -90.23 -32.72
N LEU A 130 45.59 -91.53 -32.84
CA LEU A 130 46.34 -92.48 -33.67
C LEU A 130 46.22 -92.26 -35.19
N GLN A 131 45.40 -91.31 -35.65
CA GLN A 131 45.24 -90.95 -37.07
C GLN A 131 46.05 -89.70 -37.47
N HIS A 132 46.82 -89.12 -36.55
CA HIS A 132 47.48 -87.82 -36.73
C HIS A 132 49.00 -87.91 -36.53
N VAL A 133 49.76 -87.54 -37.56
CA VAL A 133 51.23 -87.61 -37.57
C VAL A 133 51.87 -86.69 -36.53
N MET A 134 51.36 -85.46 -36.38
CA MET A 134 51.77 -84.53 -35.33
C MET A 134 50.60 -83.63 -34.93
N LYS A 135 50.15 -83.71 -33.68
CA LYS A 135 49.16 -82.77 -33.11
C LYS A 135 49.34 -82.53 -31.62
N ILE A 136 49.03 -81.31 -31.19
CA ILE A 136 48.82 -80.92 -29.81
C ILE A 136 47.33 -81.11 -29.50
N ALA A 137 47.01 -82.10 -28.69
CA ALA A 137 45.67 -82.40 -28.23
C ALA A 137 45.42 -81.74 -26.86
N VAL A 138 44.43 -80.86 -26.81
CA VAL A 138 44.02 -80.13 -25.60
C VAL A 138 42.76 -80.77 -25.06
N CYS A 139 42.87 -81.40 -23.88
CA CYS A 139 41.79 -82.10 -23.21
C CYS A 139 41.30 -81.26 -22.02
N LYS A 140 40.09 -80.71 -22.11
CA LYS A 140 39.49 -79.87 -21.05
C LYS A 140 38.62 -80.73 -20.13
N LYS A 141 38.94 -80.76 -18.83
CA LYS A 141 38.23 -81.57 -17.83
C LYS A 141 38.18 -80.88 -16.47
N ASP A 142 36.98 -80.61 -15.96
CA ASP A 142 36.74 -80.06 -14.61
C ASP A 142 37.65 -78.88 -14.23
N ASP A 143 37.71 -77.86 -15.11
CA ASP A 143 38.56 -76.67 -15.05
C ASP A 143 40.10 -76.93 -14.97
N GLN A 144 40.54 -78.13 -15.36
CA GLN A 144 41.94 -78.45 -15.66
C GLN A 144 42.12 -78.74 -17.17
N GLU A 145 43.20 -78.22 -17.75
CA GLU A 145 43.59 -78.50 -19.13
C GLU A 145 44.74 -79.51 -19.14
N ASP A 146 44.46 -80.72 -19.59
CA ASP A 146 45.47 -81.77 -19.81
C ASP A 146 45.97 -81.67 -21.26
N PHE A 147 47.28 -81.56 -21.43
CA PHE A 147 47.93 -81.40 -22.74
C PHE A 147 48.67 -82.69 -23.11
N SER A 148 48.35 -83.24 -24.30
CA SER A 148 49.11 -84.36 -24.86
C SER A 148 49.60 -84.02 -26.27
N ILE A 149 50.84 -84.40 -26.58
CA ILE A 149 51.43 -84.20 -27.91
C ILE A 149 51.57 -85.57 -28.57
N VAL A 150 50.87 -85.76 -29.69
CA VAL A 150 51.08 -86.90 -30.58
C VAL A 150 52.25 -86.56 -31.49
N LEU A 151 53.25 -87.45 -31.52
CA LEU A 151 54.39 -87.40 -32.42
C LEU A 151 54.57 -88.80 -33.02
N GLU A 152 54.05 -89.03 -34.21
CA GLU A 152 54.36 -90.21 -35.00
C GLU A 152 55.67 -89.99 -35.76
N ALA A 153 56.64 -90.88 -35.57
CA ALA A 153 57.96 -90.76 -36.18
C ALA A 153 58.01 -91.31 -37.63
N SER A 154 57.05 -90.93 -38.48
CA SER A 154 56.87 -91.43 -39.85
C SER A 154 57.70 -90.72 -40.93
N TYR A 155 58.63 -89.84 -40.53
CA TYR A 155 59.50 -89.05 -41.43
C TYR A 155 60.87 -89.69 -41.75
N LEU A 156 61.16 -90.88 -41.22
CA LEU A 156 62.35 -91.66 -41.59
C LEU A 156 61.92 -92.92 -42.38
N PRO A 157 62.48 -93.15 -43.58
CA PRO A 157 62.17 -94.34 -44.37
C PRO A 157 62.63 -95.60 -43.63
N ILE A 158 61.72 -96.56 -43.48
CA ILE A 158 61.91 -97.75 -42.65
C ILE A 158 62.97 -98.65 -43.31
N PRO A 159 64.06 -99.04 -42.61
CA PRO A 159 65.03 -100.00 -43.15
C PRO A 159 64.37 -101.37 -43.35
N GLY A 160 64.08 -101.72 -44.61
CA GLY A 160 63.25 -102.88 -44.94
C GLY A 160 63.03 -103.06 -46.43
N GLY A 161 62.00 -103.85 -46.78
CA GLY A 161 61.64 -104.16 -48.17
C GLY A 161 60.71 -103.14 -48.84
N GLU A 162 60.30 -102.09 -48.13
CA GLU A 162 59.48 -101.01 -48.71
C GLU A 162 60.34 -100.09 -49.58
N ALA A 163 59.85 -99.81 -50.79
CA ALA A 163 60.60 -99.11 -51.82
C ALA A 163 60.17 -97.64 -51.91
N TYR A 164 61.06 -96.74 -51.50
CA TYR A 164 60.84 -95.29 -51.47
C TYR A 164 61.24 -94.64 -52.80
N GLN A 165 60.61 -93.54 -53.16
CA GLN A 165 60.97 -92.71 -54.32
C GLN A 165 60.86 -91.23 -53.94
N PHE A 166 61.80 -90.40 -54.40
CA PHE A 166 61.68 -88.95 -54.25
C PHE A 166 60.70 -88.41 -55.30
N VAL A 167 59.81 -87.54 -54.87
CA VAL A 167 58.87 -86.79 -55.73
C VAL A 167 59.28 -85.32 -55.64
N TYR A 168 59.54 -84.70 -56.80
CA TYR A 168 59.92 -83.30 -56.90
C TYR A 168 58.71 -82.49 -57.39
N VAL A 169 58.26 -81.54 -56.58
CA VAL A 169 57.20 -80.57 -56.89
C VAL A 169 57.77 -79.18 -57.13
N ASP A 170 57.05 -78.34 -57.87
CA ASP A 170 57.42 -76.94 -58.13
C ASP A 170 56.80 -75.95 -57.12
N GLU A 171 56.95 -74.65 -57.41
CA GLU A 171 56.37 -73.53 -56.64
C GLU A 171 54.81 -73.50 -56.63
N ARG A 172 54.15 -74.52 -57.19
CA ARG A 172 52.69 -74.64 -57.33
C ARG A 172 52.15 -76.00 -56.86
N ASP A 173 52.99 -76.80 -56.20
CA ASP A 173 52.74 -78.18 -55.79
C ASP A 173 52.49 -79.16 -56.96
N GLU A 174 52.86 -78.83 -58.21
CA GLU A 174 52.75 -79.75 -59.34
C GLU A 174 54.00 -80.65 -59.50
N ILE A 175 53.79 -81.95 -59.66
CA ILE A 175 54.88 -82.96 -59.72
C ILE A 175 55.65 -82.83 -61.03
N CYS A 176 56.90 -82.38 -60.92
CA CYS A 176 57.80 -82.14 -62.05
C CYS A 176 58.77 -83.30 -62.33
N ALA A 177 59.12 -84.12 -61.33
CA ALA A 177 59.93 -85.32 -61.52
C ALA A 177 59.70 -86.36 -60.40
N VAL A 178 60.06 -87.62 -60.66
CA VAL A 178 60.06 -88.72 -59.68
C VAL A 178 61.33 -89.55 -59.86
N SER A 179 62.00 -89.96 -58.78
CA SER A 179 63.19 -90.83 -58.84
C SER A 179 62.85 -92.29 -59.14
N SER A 180 63.85 -93.08 -59.51
CA SER A 180 63.79 -94.54 -59.35
C SER A 180 63.55 -94.91 -57.88
N GLN A 181 62.92 -96.06 -57.65
CA GLN A 181 62.68 -96.59 -56.30
C GLN A 181 63.96 -97.17 -55.67
N PHE A 182 64.08 -97.05 -54.34
CA PHE A 182 65.25 -97.48 -53.56
C PHE A 182 64.87 -97.85 -52.10
N THR A 183 65.77 -98.52 -51.38
CA THR A 183 65.57 -98.97 -49.98
C THR A 183 66.77 -98.57 -49.10
N PHE A 184 66.60 -98.62 -47.77
CA PHE A 184 67.64 -98.27 -46.79
C PHE A 184 68.17 -99.51 -46.04
N CYS A 185 69.47 -99.50 -45.70
CA CYS A 185 70.20 -100.60 -45.03
C CYS A 185 71.25 -100.05 -44.05
N SER A 186 71.70 -100.84 -43.07
CA SER A 186 72.66 -100.41 -42.02
C SER A 186 74.09 -100.98 -42.19
N PRO A 187 75.15 -100.33 -41.64
CA PRO A 187 76.56 -100.63 -41.96
C PRO A 187 77.29 -101.51 -40.92
N ARG A 188 78.51 -102.00 -41.25
CA ARG A 188 79.46 -102.73 -40.35
C ARG A 188 80.95 -102.46 -40.71
N PRO A 189 81.92 -102.49 -39.76
CA PRO A 189 83.36 -102.17 -39.99
C PRO A 189 84.38 -103.34 -39.75
N LEU A 190 85.67 -103.16 -40.12
CA LEU A 190 86.88 -103.96 -39.73
C LEU A 190 88.24 -103.33 -40.20
N ASP A 191 89.40 -103.94 -39.84
CA ASP A 191 90.75 -103.31 -39.66
C ASP A 191 91.96 -103.84 -40.54
N GLU A 192 93.22 -103.40 -40.21
CA GLU A 192 94.58 -104.08 -40.32
C GLU A 192 95.78 -103.45 -41.12
N LEU A 193 96.98 -104.10 -41.09
CA LEU A 193 98.40 -103.56 -41.14
C LEU A 193 99.36 -104.29 -42.15
N VAL A 194 100.70 -103.97 -42.24
CA VAL A 194 101.91 -104.84 -42.60
C VAL A 194 103.28 -104.08 -42.84
N THR A 195 104.43 -104.73 -43.23
CA THR A 195 105.86 -104.45 -42.87
C THR A 195 107.03 -104.79 -43.86
N LEU A 196 108.26 -104.19 -43.67
CA LEU A 196 109.69 -104.67 -43.78
C LEU A 196 110.43 -105.19 -45.08
N GLU A 197 111.79 -105.03 -45.13
CA GLU A 197 112.91 -106.01 -45.45
C GLU A 197 114.24 -105.47 -46.13
N GLN A 198 115.31 -106.31 -46.31
CA GLN A 198 116.73 -105.97 -46.66
C GLN A 198 117.58 -107.14 -47.30
N GLU A 199 118.61 -106.89 -48.14
CA GLU A 199 119.47 -107.93 -48.82
C GLU A 199 121.01 -107.67 -48.98
N LYS A 200 121.76 -108.56 -49.66
CA LYS A 200 123.25 -108.72 -49.77
C LYS A 200 123.77 -109.22 -51.15
N ASN A 201 125.07 -109.05 -51.45
CA ASN A 201 125.95 -109.82 -52.40
C ASN A 201 127.44 -109.43 -52.19
N GLY A 202 128.52 -109.96 -52.82
CA GLY A 202 128.73 -111.09 -53.76
C GLY A 202 130.17 -111.13 -54.37
N GLY A 203 130.73 -112.32 -54.68
CA GLY A 203 131.92 -112.62 -55.52
C GLY A 203 133.35 -112.17 -55.11
N GLU A 204 134.45 -112.40 -55.89
CA GLU A 204 134.88 -113.43 -56.91
C GLU A 204 136.24 -112.96 -57.57
N GLU A 205 137.12 -113.72 -58.25
CA GLU A 205 137.77 -115.05 -58.04
C GLU A 205 138.96 -115.27 -59.07
N GLU A 206 140.19 -115.70 -58.68
CA GLU A 206 141.30 -116.17 -59.58
C GLU A 206 142.36 -117.06 -58.85
N GLU A 207 142.91 -118.11 -59.49
CA GLU A 207 143.90 -119.04 -58.90
C GLU A 207 145.37 -118.67 -59.25
N GLY A 208 146.30 -118.80 -58.28
CA GLY A 208 147.75 -118.68 -58.53
C GLY A 208 148.62 -119.12 -57.36
N ASP A 209 149.46 -120.15 -57.60
CA ASP A 209 150.51 -120.77 -56.77
C ASP A 209 150.54 -120.48 -55.26
N ASP A 210 150.45 -121.57 -54.47
CA ASP A 210 150.47 -121.63 -53.01
C ASP A 210 151.86 -121.30 -52.39
N LEU A 211 152.43 -120.14 -52.75
CA LEU A 211 153.57 -119.57 -52.06
C LEU A 211 153.09 -118.99 -50.73
N LEU A 212 153.15 -119.82 -49.68
CA LEU A 212 152.75 -119.49 -48.32
C LEU A 212 153.66 -118.39 -47.70
N VAL A 213 153.52 -117.15 -48.16
CA VAL A 213 154.21 -115.99 -47.61
C VAL A 213 153.70 -115.78 -46.19
N VAL A 214 154.48 -116.23 -45.21
CA VAL A 214 154.21 -116.03 -43.78
C VAL A 214 154.45 -114.56 -43.42
N VAL A 215 153.54 -113.69 -43.87
CA VAL A 215 153.38 -112.34 -43.34
C VAL A 215 153.07 -112.50 -41.85
N PRO A 216 153.91 -111.97 -40.94
CA PRO A 216 153.65 -112.10 -39.51
C PRO A 216 152.26 -111.56 -39.19
N LYS A 217 151.48 -112.28 -38.36
CA LYS A 217 150.11 -111.89 -37.97
C LYS A 217 150.02 -110.44 -37.44
N ALA A 218 151.12 -109.91 -36.90
CA ALA A 218 151.29 -108.51 -36.55
C ALA A 218 151.06 -107.54 -37.71
N LEU A 219 151.57 -107.80 -38.93
CA LEU A 219 151.37 -106.92 -40.10
C LEU A 219 149.90 -106.87 -40.53
N ILE A 220 149.21 -108.02 -40.54
CA ILE A 220 147.79 -108.08 -40.92
C ILE A 220 146.94 -107.35 -39.87
N LEU A 221 147.20 -107.56 -38.59
CA LEU A 221 146.53 -106.85 -37.50
C LEU A 221 146.87 -105.35 -37.49
N GLN A 222 148.08 -104.96 -37.87
CA GLN A 222 148.47 -103.55 -37.99
C GLN A 222 147.74 -102.88 -39.16
N ASN A 223 147.71 -103.47 -40.35
CA ASN A 223 146.96 -102.94 -41.49
C ASN A 223 145.46 -102.80 -41.19
N LEU A 224 144.87 -103.77 -40.47
CA LEU A 224 143.48 -103.72 -40.02
C LEU A 224 143.27 -102.62 -38.95
N LEU A 225 144.17 -102.49 -37.98
CA LEU A 225 144.12 -101.44 -36.97
C LEU A 225 144.23 -100.04 -37.58
N GLU A 226 145.15 -99.84 -38.51
CA GLU A 226 145.32 -98.60 -39.28
C GLU A 226 144.12 -98.35 -40.23
N GLY A 227 143.42 -99.40 -40.68
CA GLY A 227 142.12 -99.30 -41.34
C GLY A 227 141.04 -98.74 -40.41
N CYS A 228 140.75 -99.45 -39.32
CA CYS A 228 139.77 -99.05 -38.32
C CYS A 228 140.06 -97.65 -37.74
N GLN A 229 141.32 -97.27 -37.55
CA GLN A 229 141.70 -95.92 -37.10
C GLN A 229 141.39 -94.82 -38.13
N ARG A 230 141.57 -95.09 -39.43
CA ARG A 230 141.16 -94.17 -40.50
C ARG A 230 139.64 -94.05 -40.57
N GLU A 231 138.92 -95.16 -40.51
CA GLU A 231 137.45 -95.19 -40.48
C GLU A 231 136.89 -94.44 -39.27
N LEU A 232 137.45 -94.65 -38.07
CA LEU A 232 137.07 -93.91 -36.86
C LEU A 232 137.40 -92.41 -36.94
N HIS A 233 138.49 -92.02 -37.61
CA HIS A 233 138.81 -90.61 -37.84
C HIS A 233 137.86 -89.97 -38.85
N GLU A 234 137.54 -90.65 -39.95
CA GLU A 234 136.59 -90.13 -40.94
C GLU A 234 135.15 -90.10 -40.41
N LEU A 235 134.71 -91.13 -39.68
CA LEU A 235 133.40 -91.14 -39.03
C LEU A 235 133.29 -90.05 -37.97
N ARG A 236 134.36 -89.79 -37.19
CA ARG A 236 134.45 -88.65 -36.28
C ARG A 236 134.32 -87.32 -37.02
N LYS A 237 135.05 -87.14 -38.13
CA LYS A 237 134.97 -85.93 -38.94
C LYS A 237 133.57 -85.73 -39.54
N ARG A 238 132.92 -86.80 -40.00
CA ARG A 238 131.53 -86.79 -40.49
C ARG A 238 130.54 -86.41 -39.37
N PHE A 239 130.74 -86.93 -38.16
CA PHE A 239 129.98 -86.57 -36.97
C PHE A 239 130.17 -85.10 -36.59
N GLU A 240 131.42 -84.61 -36.55
CA GLU A 240 131.74 -83.20 -36.30
C GLU A 240 131.12 -82.26 -37.36
N THR A 241 131.06 -82.66 -38.64
CA THR A 241 130.33 -81.89 -39.65
C THR A 241 128.81 -81.95 -39.46
N ALA A 242 128.24 -83.08 -39.04
CA ALA A 242 126.81 -83.23 -38.81
C ALA A 242 126.34 -82.46 -37.56
N ASP A 243 127.08 -82.51 -36.46
CA ASP A 243 126.86 -81.68 -35.28
C ASP A 243 126.91 -80.18 -35.65
N ALA A 244 127.89 -79.79 -36.47
CA ALA A 244 127.99 -78.43 -36.98
C ALA A 244 126.84 -78.06 -37.95
N GLU A 245 126.18 -79.02 -38.61
CA GLU A 245 124.94 -78.79 -39.38
C GLU A 245 123.73 -78.64 -38.46
N VAL A 246 123.60 -79.50 -37.45
CA VAL A 246 122.52 -79.45 -36.45
C VAL A 246 122.55 -78.16 -35.65
N GLU A 247 123.71 -77.67 -35.21
CA GLU A 247 123.80 -76.38 -34.53
C GLU A 247 123.56 -75.19 -35.47
N ARG A 248 123.98 -75.27 -36.75
CA ARG A 248 123.61 -74.25 -37.76
C ARG A 248 122.11 -74.24 -38.05
N GLU A 249 121.43 -75.38 -38.00
CA GLU A 249 119.96 -75.42 -38.02
C GLU A 249 119.37 -74.86 -36.72
N ARG A 250 119.91 -75.20 -35.55
CA ARG A 250 119.45 -74.65 -34.26
C ARG A 250 119.53 -73.13 -34.24
N GLU A 251 120.58 -72.54 -34.80
CA GLU A 251 120.73 -71.10 -34.95
C GLU A 251 119.70 -70.50 -35.92
N ARG A 252 119.43 -71.14 -37.08
CA ARG A 252 118.33 -70.72 -37.99
C ARG A 252 116.96 -70.78 -37.31
N TRP A 253 116.62 -71.92 -36.72
CA TRP A 253 115.40 -72.11 -35.94
C TRP A 253 115.32 -71.21 -34.70
N LYS A 254 116.43 -70.58 -34.29
CA LYS A 254 116.43 -69.52 -33.28
C LYS A 254 116.15 -68.17 -33.90
N THR A 255 116.86 -67.76 -34.96
CA THR A 255 116.59 -66.48 -35.63
C THR A 255 115.17 -66.38 -36.16
N GLU A 256 114.63 -67.44 -36.77
CA GLU A 256 113.24 -67.48 -37.26
C GLU A 256 112.21 -67.40 -36.12
N ARG A 257 112.50 -68.00 -34.96
CA ARG A 257 111.66 -67.88 -33.75
C ARG A 257 111.70 -66.45 -33.20
N ASP A 258 112.90 -65.90 -33.03
CA ASP A 258 113.11 -64.56 -32.49
C ASP A 258 112.50 -63.48 -33.42
N GLU A 259 112.50 -63.70 -34.74
CA GLU A 259 111.82 -62.85 -35.73
C GLU A 259 110.29 -63.04 -35.72
N SER A 260 109.79 -64.27 -35.66
CA SER A 260 108.35 -64.55 -35.52
C SER A 260 107.77 -63.97 -34.22
N GLU A 261 108.53 -64.05 -33.11
CA GLU A 261 108.15 -63.44 -31.84
C GLU A 261 108.15 -61.90 -31.91
N ARG A 262 109.12 -61.28 -32.59
CA ARG A 262 109.10 -59.83 -32.86
C ARG A 262 107.86 -59.42 -33.64
N VAL A 263 107.53 -60.13 -34.73
CA VAL A 263 106.32 -59.85 -35.54
C VAL A 263 105.04 -60.05 -34.72
N GLN A 264 104.95 -61.10 -33.91
CA GLN A 264 103.81 -61.31 -33.01
C GLN A 264 103.67 -60.21 -31.95
N ASN A 265 104.79 -59.73 -31.39
CA ASN A 265 104.78 -58.66 -30.39
C ASN A 265 104.47 -57.28 -31.00
N GLU A 266 104.91 -57.01 -32.23
CA GLU A 266 104.51 -55.82 -33.00
C GLU A 266 103.01 -55.84 -33.31
N MET A 267 102.49 -56.95 -33.88
CA MET A 267 101.06 -57.12 -34.14
C MET A 267 100.21 -57.05 -32.87
N ARG A 268 100.72 -57.53 -31.73
CA ARG A 268 100.10 -57.39 -30.40
C ARG A 268 100.06 -55.93 -29.95
N SER A 269 101.17 -55.20 -30.11
CA SER A 269 101.28 -53.78 -29.79
C SER A 269 100.26 -52.95 -30.57
N GLN A 270 100.22 -53.10 -31.90
CA GLN A 270 99.25 -52.45 -32.78
C GLN A 270 97.80 -52.83 -32.41
N THR A 271 97.55 -54.09 -32.07
CA THR A 271 96.23 -54.57 -31.63
C THR A 271 95.80 -53.89 -30.32
N ASP A 272 96.71 -53.72 -29.36
CA ASP A 272 96.41 -53.11 -28.07
C ASP A 272 96.35 -51.57 -28.14
N GLU A 273 97.09 -50.93 -29.05
CA GLU A 273 96.93 -49.53 -29.43
C GLU A 273 95.55 -49.28 -30.06
N LEU A 274 95.13 -50.10 -31.03
CA LEU A 274 93.80 -50.00 -31.63
C LEU A 274 92.68 -50.19 -30.58
N LYS A 275 92.83 -51.13 -29.63
CA LYS A 275 91.91 -51.26 -28.47
C LYS A 275 91.95 -50.05 -27.53
N CYS A 276 93.08 -49.35 -27.41
CA CYS A 276 93.19 -48.13 -26.61
C CYS A 276 92.44 -46.98 -27.30
N ASN A 277 92.72 -46.75 -28.58
CA ASN A 277 92.07 -45.74 -29.40
C ASN A 277 90.55 -45.97 -29.51
N LEU A 278 90.10 -47.23 -29.65
CA LEU A 278 88.69 -47.59 -29.64
C LEU A 278 88.03 -47.28 -28.29
N ARG A 279 88.67 -47.61 -27.15
CA ARG A 279 88.16 -47.25 -25.81
C ARG A 279 88.04 -45.74 -25.63
N GLN A 280 89.07 -44.97 -25.97
CA GLN A 280 89.02 -43.50 -25.93
C GLN A 280 87.92 -42.93 -26.83
N SER A 281 87.60 -43.58 -27.96
CA SER A 281 86.49 -43.15 -28.82
C SER A 281 85.12 -43.43 -28.18
N HIS A 282 84.96 -44.58 -27.50
CA HIS A 282 83.75 -44.89 -26.73
C HIS A 282 83.57 -43.95 -25.53
N GLU A 283 84.63 -43.66 -24.78
CA GLU A 283 84.62 -42.72 -23.65
C GLU A 283 84.15 -41.32 -24.12
N LYS A 284 84.68 -40.82 -25.25
CA LYS A 284 84.24 -39.57 -25.87
C LYS A 284 82.78 -39.61 -26.35
N ILE A 285 82.30 -40.76 -26.83
CA ILE A 285 80.90 -40.95 -27.22
C ILE A 285 79.97 -40.94 -26.00
N GLU A 286 80.32 -41.59 -24.89
CA GLU A 286 79.51 -41.55 -23.66
C GLU A 286 79.55 -40.15 -23.00
N GLU A 287 80.69 -39.45 -23.02
CA GLU A 287 80.76 -38.04 -22.63
C GLU A 287 79.79 -37.17 -23.46
N LEU A 288 79.78 -37.35 -24.78
CA LEU A 288 78.89 -36.58 -25.67
C LEU A 288 77.42 -36.94 -25.47
N LYS A 289 77.09 -38.22 -25.21
CA LYS A 289 75.74 -38.65 -24.84
C LYS A 289 75.29 -38.06 -23.51
N GLN A 290 76.15 -38.02 -22.49
CA GLN A 290 75.82 -37.42 -21.20
C GLN A 290 75.61 -35.91 -21.36
N LYS A 291 76.51 -35.20 -22.05
CA LYS A 291 76.35 -33.78 -22.39
C LYS A 291 75.07 -33.52 -23.19
N GLN A 292 74.71 -34.40 -24.12
CA GLN A 292 73.43 -34.32 -24.86
C GLN A 292 72.22 -34.51 -23.91
N LYS A 293 72.29 -35.44 -22.96
CA LYS A 293 71.24 -35.67 -21.96
C LYS A 293 71.09 -34.48 -21.00
N ASP A 294 72.19 -33.86 -20.59
CA ASP A 294 72.18 -32.66 -19.74
C ASP A 294 71.58 -31.45 -20.48
N VAL A 295 71.91 -31.30 -21.77
CA VAL A 295 71.28 -30.31 -22.68
C VAL A 295 69.80 -30.63 -22.91
N GLN A 296 69.39 -31.91 -22.97
CA GLN A 296 67.98 -32.30 -23.07
C GLN A 296 67.19 -32.03 -21.78
N SER A 297 67.79 -32.24 -20.61
CA SER A 297 67.18 -31.86 -19.33
C SER A 297 66.97 -30.36 -19.28
N THR A 298 68.04 -29.57 -19.44
CA THR A 298 67.97 -28.10 -19.38
C THR A 298 67.08 -27.49 -20.47
N HIS A 299 66.99 -28.09 -21.66
CA HIS A 299 65.97 -27.71 -22.65
C HIS A 299 64.55 -28.02 -22.17
N GLY A 300 64.33 -29.16 -21.50
CA GLY A 300 63.05 -29.49 -20.88
C GLY A 300 62.66 -28.51 -19.77
N ASP A 301 63.61 -28.15 -18.91
CA ASP A 301 63.44 -27.17 -17.84
C ASP A 301 63.10 -25.78 -18.41
N MET A 302 63.88 -25.28 -19.38
CA MET A 302 63.61 -24.03 -20.10
C MET A 302 62.26 -24.04 -20.84
N ALA A 303 61.81 -25.20 -21.36
CA ALA A 303 60.51 -25.33 -21.98
C ALA A 303 59.36 -25.33 -20.95
N ALA A 304 59.59 -25.86 -19.74
CA ALA A 304 58.64 -25.77 -18.64
C ALA A 304 58.50 -24.32 -18.14
N GLU A 305 59.63 -23.60 -17.95
CA GLU A 305 59.62 -22.16 -17.62
C GLU A 305 58.91 -21.33 -18.69
N LEU A 306 59.19 -21.57 -19.98
CA LEU A 306 58.52 -20.89 -21.08
C LEU A 306 57.00 -21.12 -21.05
N ASN A 307 56.56 -22.35 -20.83
CA ASN A 307 55.12 -22.67 -20.71
C ASN A 307 54.48 -22.01 -19.47
N GLY A 308 55.20 -21.93 -18.34
CA GLY A 308 54.77 -21.21 -17.15
C GLY A 308 54.58 -19.71 -17.41
N LEU A 309 55.57 -19.06 -18.01
CA LEU A 309 55.50 -17.64 -18.38
C LEU A 309 54.42 -17.35 -19.43
N LEU A 310 54.12 -18.30 -20.33
CA LEU A 310 52.98 -18.20 -21.26
C LEU A 310 51.63 -18.28 -20.54
N ALA A 311 51.49 -19.13 -19.52
CA ALA A 311 50.30 -19.21 -18.69
C ALA A 311 50.11 -17.95 -17.83
N GLU A 312 51.15 -17.49 -17.13
CA GLU A 312 51.14 -16.23 -16.37
C GLU A 312 50.81 -15.03 -17.25
N ARG A 313 51.36 -14.98 -18.47
CA ARG A 313 51.01 -13.96 -19.47
C ARG A 313 49.51 -13.98 -19.75
N ASP A 314 48.90 -15.14 -19.96
CA ASP A 314 47.49 -15.25 -20.35
C ASP A 314 46.54 -14.96 -19.18
N GLU A 315 46.90 -15.35 -17.96
CA GLU A 315 46.20 -14.92 -16.73
C GLU A 315 46.26 -13.39 -16.56
N ASN A 316 47.44 -12.78 -16.69
CA ASN A 316 47.59 -11.33 -16.64
C ASN A 316 46.81 -10.64 -17.77
N HIS A 317 46.81 -11.20 -18.98
CA HIS A 317 46.08 -10.65 -20.12
C HIS A 317 44.56 -10.77 -19.94
N GLN A 318 44.09 -11.83 -19.28
CA GLN A 318 42.70 -11.99 -18.85
C GLN A 318 42.33 -11.00 -17.75
N ARG A 319 43.19 -10.81 -16.73
CA ARG A 319 43.00 -9.81 -15.68
C ARG A 319 42.92 -8.37 -16.22
N ILE A 320 43.69 -8.07 -17.26
CA ILE A 320 43.64 -6.79 -17.98
C ILE A 320 42.32 -6.62 -18.76
N LYS A 321 41.68 -7.69 -19.25
CA LYS A 321 40.34 -7.60 -19.88
C LYS A 321 39.27 -7.31 -18.83
N GLU A 322 39.30 -8.01 -17.69
CA GLU A 322 38.39 -7.79 -16.56
C GLU A 322 38.45 -6.34 -16.07
N LEU A 323 39.64 -5.84 -15.76
CA LEU A 323 39.83 -4.45 -15.30
C LEU A 323 39.40 -3.41 -16.34
N LYS A 324 39.48 -3.71 -17.65
CA LYS A 324 38.94 -2.85 -18.72
C LYS A 324 37.41 -2.87 -18.77
N GLN A 325 36.79 -4.02 -18.51
CA GLN A 325 35.33 -4.14 -18.40
C GLN A 325 34.82 -3.40 -17.17
N ASP A 326 35.48 -3.54 -16.02
CA ASP A 326 35.15 -2.82 -14.78
C ASP A 326 35.32 -1.30 -14.94
N ALA A 327 36.40 -0.85 -15.60
CA ALA A 327 36.58 0.57 -15.92
C ALA A 327 35.47 1.10 -16.85
N ALA A 328 34.99 0.29 -17.79
CA ALA A 328 33.88 0.67 -18.68
C ALA A 328 32.54 0.74 -17.94
N THR A 329 32.22 -0.22 -17.06
CA THR A 329 30.97 -0.19 -16.27
C THR A 329 30.96 0.95 -15.26
N LEU A 330 32.09 1.23 -14.59
CA LEU A 330 32.24 2.40 -13.72
C LEU A 330 32.10 3.72 -14.49
N THR A 331 32.62 3.79 -15.73
CA THR A 331 32.45 4.97 -16.60
C THR A 331 30.99 5.18 -16.99
N GLN A 332 30.26 4.10 -17.31
CA GLN A 332 28.82 4.17 -17.60
C GLN A 332 28.02 4.60 -16.36
N GLN A 333 28.25 3.98 -15.20
CA GLN A 333 27.60 4.36 -13.93
C GLN A 333 27.84 5.84 -13.60
N LYS A 334 29.05 6.37 -13.84
CA LYS A 334 29.36 7.79 -13.67
C LYS A 334 28.49 8.67 -14.57
N LEU A 335 28.36 8.33 -15.87
CA LEU A 335 27.53 9.07 -16.81
C LEU A 335 26.04 9.04 -16.43
N ASP A 336 25.56 7.89 -15.93
CA ASP A 336 24.18 7.74 -15.47
C ASP A 336 23.90 8.61 -14.23
N ILE A 337 24.83 8.66 -13.28
CA ILE A 337 24.77 9.53 -12.08
C ILE A 337 24.87 11.01 -12.47
N GLU A 338 25.74 11.39 -13.43
CA GLU A 338 25.83 12.76 -13.93
C GLU A 338 24.50 13.18 -14.61
N ALA A 339 23.87 12.30 -15.37
CA ALA A 339 22.56 12.53 -15.97
C ALA A 339 21.43 12.61 -14.92
N GLU A 340 21.45 11.80 -13.86
CA GLU A 340 20.51 11.93 -12.74
C GLU A 340 20.69 13.22 -11.95
N LEU A 341 21.93 13.64 -11.71
CA LEU A 341 22.26 14.91 -11.09
C LEU A 341 21.73 16.08 -11.91
N ASP A 342 21.83 16.04 -13.24
CA ASP A 342 21.26 17.09 -14.11
C ASP A 342 19.73 17.07 -14.12
N ARG A 343 19.09 15.90 -14.15
CA ARG A 343 17.63 15.77 -13.91
C ARG A 343 17.22 16.32 -12.54
N MET A 344 18.08 16.20 -11.52
CA MET A 344 17.84 16.76 -10.18
C MET A 344 18.03 18.28 -10.16
N LYS A 345 19.06 18.83 -10.82
CA LYS A 345 19.24 20.28 -11.01
C LYS A 345 18.03 20.90 -11.71
N GLU A 346 17.49 20.27 -12.75
CA GLU A 346 16.28 20.77 -13.43
C GLU A 346 15.03 20.71 -12.55
N ARG A 347 14.86 19.66 -11.72
CA ARG A 347 13.79 19.64 -10.70
C ARG A 347 13.97 20.78 -9.68
N VAL A 348 15.19 21.02 -9.19
CA VAL A 348 15.46 22.11 -8.23
C VAL A 348 15.23 23.49 -8.88
N LYS A 349 15.61 23.71 -10.15
CA LYS A 349 15.28 24.93 -10.89
C LYS A 349 13.78 25.16 -10.97
N LYS A 350 13.00 24.13 -11.37
CA LYS A 350 11.53 24.20 -11.44
C LYS A 350 10.90 24.52 -10.08
N MET A 351 11.30 23.82 -9.01
CA MET A 351 10.83 24.11 -7.64
C MET A 351 11.21 25.53 -7.17
N THR A 352 12.38 26.04 -7.58
CA THR A 352 12.82 27.40 -7.22
C THR A 352 12.03 28.47 -7.96
N ILE A 353 11.67 28.24 -9.23
CA ILE A 353 10.78 29.10 -10.00
C ILE A 353 9.37 29.08 -9.38
N GLN A 354 8.79 27.89 -9.20
CA GLN A 354 7.47 27.71 -8.56
C GLN A 354 7.41 28.45 -7.22
N ARG A 355 8.34 28.21 -6.30
CA ARG A 355 8.36 28.89 -4.99
C ARG A 355 8.46 30.41 -5.13
N ARG A 356 9.20 30.92 -6.12
CA ARG A 356 9.33 32.38 -6.38
C ARG A 356 8.03 32.98 -6.90
N ASP A 357 7.24 32.21 -7.65
CA ASP A 357 5.96 32.63 -8.21
C ASP A 357 4.83 32.51 -7.15
N GLU A 358 4.80 31.46 -6.34
CA GLU A 358 3.99 31.38 -5.10
C GLU A 358 4.28 32.55 -4.14
N GLU A 359 5.55 32.99 -4.06
CA GLU A 359 5.95 34.14 -3.24
C GLU A 359 5.56 35.49 -3.88
N LYS A 360 5.33 35.56 -5.20
CA LYS A 360 4.67 36.72 -5.84
C LYS A 360 3.19 36.73 -5.51
N GLU A 361 2.49 35.63 -5.79
CA GLU A 361 1.07 35.47 -5.52
C GLU A 361 0.72 35.82 -4.07
N ARG A 362 1.53 35.40 -3.09
CA ARG A 362 1.37 35.81 -1.68
C ARG A 362 1.56 37.31 -1.42
N ARG A 363 2.50 37.97 -2.10
CA ARG A 363 2.68 39.44 -1.98
C ARG A 363 1.55 40.20 -2.68
N ASP A 364 1.10 39.71 -3.82
CA ASP A 364 0.01 40.31 -4.59
C ASP A 364 -1.32 40.19 -3.82
N LEU A 365 -1.63 39.01 -3.27
CA LEU A 365 -2.76 38.77 -2.35
C LEU A 365 -2.65 39.56 -1.04
N GLN A 366 -1.44 39.77 -0.50
CA GLN A 366 -1.24 40.63 0.67
C GLN A 366 -1.59 42.09 0.35
N ILE A 367 -1.16 42.60 -0.81
CA ILE A 367 -1.48 43.96 -1.26
C ILE A 367 -2.99 44.11 -1.50
N GLU A 368 -3.66 43.13 -2.11
CA GLU A 368 -5.12 43.12 -2.27
C GLU A 368 -5.84 43.09 -0.91
N ASN A 369 -5.36 42.31 0.06
CA ASN A 369 -5.90 42.28 1.41
C ASN A 369 -5.70 43.61 2.17
N GLU A 370 -4.53 44.24 2.06
CA GLU A 370 -4.25 45.56 2.62
C GLU A 370 -5.14 46.65 2.00
N GLN A 371 -5.40 46.57 0.69
CA GLN A 371 -6.35 47.44 -0.03
C GLN A 371 -7.80 47.22 0.45
N ALA A 372 -8.27 45.98 0.51
CA ALA A 372 -9.61 45.66 1.03
C ALA A 372 -9.80 46.14 2.50
N HIS A 373 -8.76 46.01 3.34
CA HIS A 373 -8.76 46.57 4.69
C HIS A 373 -8.69 48.10 4.72
N ALA A 374 -8.16 48.78 3.69
CA ALA A 374 -8.28 50.23 3.54
C ALA A 374 -9.71 50.63 3.11
N GLU A 375 -10.30 49.96 2.13
CA GLU A 375 -11.68 50.21 1.70
C GLU A 375 -12.69 50.03 2.84
N LEU A 376 -12.60 48.91 3.58
CA LEU A 376 -13.43 48.65 4.76
C LEU A 376 -13.33 49.76 5.82
N ARG A 377 -12.14 50.34 6.06
CA ARG A 377 -11.98 51.49 6.95
C ARG A 377 -12.70 52.73 6.41
N THR A 378 -12.55 53.07 5.13
CA THR A 378 -13.28 54.21 4.54
C THR A 378 -14.81 54.01 4.56
N LEU A 379 -15.28 52.77 4.42
CA LEU A 379 -16.70 52.44 4.54
C LEU A 379 -17.19 52.54 5.99
N GLN A 380 -16.39 52.11 6.97
CA GLN A 380 -16.68 52.31 8.39
C GLN A 380 -16.73 53.80 8.76
N GLU A 381 -15.73 54.59 8.36
CA GLU A 381 -15.70 56.04 8.60
C GLU A 381 -16.94 56.75 8.02
N ARG A 382 -17.37 56.34 6.82
CA ARG A 382 -18.62 56.81 6.19
C ARG A 382 -19.88 56.37 6.92
N LEU A 383 -19.92 55.13 7.43
CA LEU A 383 -21.02 54.63 8.25
C LEU A 383 -21.12 55.43 9.54
N GLU A 384 -20.03 55.56 10.30
CA GLU A 384 -20.02 56.32 11.55
C GLU A 384 -20.36 57.81 11.33
N ALA A 385 -19.95 58.42 10.21
CA ALA A 385 -20.35 59.77 9.83
C ALA A 385 -21.86 59.87 9.55
N SER A 386 -22.43 58.87 8.86
CA SER A 386 -23.88 58.76 8.64
C SER A 386 -24.62 58.56 9.97
N GLU A 387 -24.15 57.67 10.86
CA GLU A 387 -24.73 57.43 12.18
C GLU A 387 -24.74 58.70 13.02
N ARG A 388 -23.61 59.41 13.12
CA ARG A 388 -23.50 60.72 13.79
C ARG A 388 -24.53 61.73 13.25
N SER A 389 -24.77 61.75 11.93
CA SER A 389 -25.78 62.61 11.31
C SER A 389 -27.22 62.16 11.65
N THR A 390 -27.53 60.86 11.60
CA THR A 390 -28.86 60.37 12.02
C THR A 390 -29.12 60.60 13.51
N GLU A 391 -28.09 60.54 14.34
CA GLU A 391 -28.18 60.77 15.78
C GLU A 391 -28.33 62.26 16.11
N ALA A 392 -27.77 63.16 15.28
CA ALA A 392 -28.12 64.59 15.35
C ALA A 392 -29.62 64.79 15.05
N LEU A 393 -30.12 64.27 13.92
CA LEU A 393 -31.55 64.37 13.56
C LEU A 393 -32.49 63.73 14.61
N ARG A 394 -32.05 62.68 15.32
CA ARG A 394 -32.80 62.09 16.45
C ARG A 394 -32.89 63.03 17.65
N ARG A 395 -31.83 63.80 17.95
CA ARG A 395 -31.87 64.85 18.98
C ARG A 395 -32.79 65.99 18.54
N ASP A 396 -32.62 66.50 17.32
CA ASP A 396 -33.46 67.58 16.76
C ASP A 396 -34.96 67.23 16.82
N LEU A 397 -35.33 66.00 16.43
CA LEU A 397 -36.71 65.50 16.52
C LEU A 397 -37.21 65.35 17.97
N SER A 398 -36.32 65.00 18.91
CA SER A 398 -36.67 64.90 20.34
C SER A 398 -36.85 66.28 20.97
N GLU A 399 -36.02 67.26 20.60
CA GLU A 399 -36.15 68.65 21.00
C GLU A 399 -37.45 69.26 20.45
N LEU A 400 -37.76 69.05 19.16
CA LEU A 400 -39.02 69.44 18.54
C LEU A 400 -40.24 68.79 19.22
N GLY A 401 -40.14 67.52 19.60
CA GLY A 401 -41.17 66.83 20.39
C GLY A 401 -41.35 67.44 21.79
N SER A 402 -40.27 67.90 22.43
CA SER A 402 -40.35 68.61 23.71
C SER A 402 -41.01 69.99 23.57
N LEU A 403 -40.66 70.75 22.52
CA LEU A 403 -41.26 72.05 22.20
C LEU A 403 -42.75 71.93 21.84
N GLN A 404 -43.12 70.92 21.06
CA GLN A 404 -44.53 70.63 20.77
C GLN A 404 -45.31 70.29 22.05
N SER A 405 -44.73 69.47 22.92
CA SER A 405 -45.34 69.09 24.20
C SER A 405 -45.52 70.30 25.13
N HIS A 406 -44.53 71.18 25.18
CA HIS A 406 -44.60 72.45 25.92
C HIS A 406 -45.71 73.36 25.36
N SER A 407 -45.75 73.57 24.05
CA SER A 407 -46.77 74.40 23.40
C SER A 407 -48.20 73.83 23.57
N HIS A 408 -48.36 72.49 23.58
CA HIS A 408 -49.63 71.86 23.95
C HIS A 408 -50.03 72.12 25.42
N ALA A 409 -49.07 72.16 26.35
CA ALA A 409 -49.31 72.49 27.75
C ALA A 409 -49.69 73.97 27.93
N GLU A 410 -48.99 74.91 27.27
CA GLU A 410 -49.36 76.33 27.24
C GLU A 410 -50.76 76.53 26.66
N LEU A 411 -51.07 75.88 25.53
CA LEU A 411 -52.39 75.94 24.89
C LEU A 411 -53.49 75.35 25.78
N HIS A 412 -53.20 74.30 26.55
CA HIS A 412 -54.12 73.78 27.56
C HIS A 412 -54.32 74.78 28.71
N GLN A 413 -53.26 75.42 29.21
CA GLN A 413 -53.33 76.45 30.24
C GLN A 413 -54.16 77.67 29.78
N VAL A 414 -53.96 78.14 28.55
CA VAL A 414 -54.76 79.23 27.95
C VAL A 414 -56.23 78.82 27.78
N ARG A 415 -56.52 77.57 27.39
CA ARG A 415 -57.90 77.05 27.35
C ARG A 415 -58.54 77.03 28.74
N LEU A 416 -57.81 76.61 29.77
CA LEU A 416 -58.28 76.60 31.16
C LEU A 416 -58.56 78.02 31.67
N GLN A 417 -57.65 78.96 31.42
CA GLN A 417 -57.86 80.39 31.72
C GLN A 417 -59.07 80.96 30.98
N THR A 418 -59.25 80.63 29.71
CA THR A 418 -60.42 81.05 28.91
C THR A 418 -61.72 80.51 29.49
N ALA A 419 -61.74 79.24 29.92
CA ALA A 419 -62.89 78.64 30.59
C ALA A 419 -63.18 79.31 31.95
N GLN A 420 -62.14 79.64 32.73
CA GLN A 420 -62.27 80.36 34.01
C GLN A 420 -62.85 81.77 33.81
N MET A 421 -62.35 82.54 32.83
CA MET A 421 -62.89 83.86 32.49
C MET A 421 -64.34 83.77 31.98
N SER A 422 -64.67 82.73 31.20
CA SER A 422 -66.04 82.46 30.74
C SER A 422 -66.99 82.12 31.90
N LEU A 423 -66.51 81.41 32.92
CA LEU A 423 -67.27 81.13 34.15
C LEU A 423 -67.49 82.40 34.99
N GLN A 424 -66.47 83.26 35.14
CA GLN A 424 -66.63 84.55 35.80
C GLN A 424 -67.64 85.44 35.05
N LEU A 425 -67.60 85.43 33.71
CA LEU A 425 -68.55 86.15 32.87
C LEU A 425 -69.97 85.56 32.97
N SER A 426 -70.15 84.25 33.07
CA SER A 426 -71.48 83.65 33.26
C SER A 426 -72.05 83.91 34.66
N GLN A 427 -71.20 83.89 35.70
CA GLN A 427 -71.55 84.29 37.07
C GLN A 427 -71.98 85.77 37.15
N ALA A 428 -71.23 86.69 36.52
CA ALA A 428 -71.61 88.10 36.45
C ALA A 428 -72.93 88.31 35.68
N ASN A 429 -73.17 87.56 34.60
CA ASN A 429 -74.42 87.57 33.86
C ASN A 429 -75.60 86.91 34.61
N LEU A 430 -75.34 86.04 35.59
CA LEU A 430 -76.37 85.50 36.49
C LEU A 430 -76.74 86.55 37.54
N ALA A 431 -75.76 87.10 38.25
CA ALA A 431 -75.97 88.15 39.26
C ALA A 431 -76.69 89.39 38.66
N LEU A 432 -76.38 89.77 37.41
CA LEU A 432 -77.10 90.82 36.70
C LEU A 432 -78.58 90.48 36.47
N ARG A 433 -78.90 89.23 36.11
CA ARG A 433 -80.30 88.77 35.94
C ARG A 433 -81.03 88.66 37.27
N GLU A 434 -80.36 88.21 38.31
CA GLU A 434 -80.91 88.15 39.67
C GLU A 434 -81.26 89.56 40.16
N GLY A 435 -80.35 90.54 40.01
CA GLY A 435 -80.61 91.95 40.32
C GLY A 435 -81.71 92.59 39.45
N GLN A 436 -81.84 92.18 38.18
CA GLN A 436 -82.97 92.58 37.33
C GLN A 436 -84.29 91.97 37.77
N ALA A 437 -84.28 90.73 38.27
CA ALA A 437 -85.45 90.02 38.76
C ALA A 437 -85.93 90.56 40.11
N THR A 438 -85.03 90.82 41.07
CA THR A 438 -85.39 91.47 42.34
C THR A 438 -85.95 92.86 42.09
N TRP A 439 -85.32 93.69 41.26
CA TRP A 439 -85.85 95.00 40.86
C TRP A 439 -87.21 94.92 40.13
N ALA A 440 -87.46 93.85 39.38
CA ALA A 440 -88.77 93.61 38.78
C ALA A 440 -89.83 93.24 39.82
N GLN A 441 -89.47 92.44 40.83
CA GLN A 441 -90.35 92.06 41.93
C GLN A 441 -90.63 93.23 42.88
N GLU A 442 -89.63 94.03 43.24
CA GLU A 442 -89.77 95.26 44.04
C GLU A 442 -90.66 96.29 43.35
N ARG A 443 -90.50 96.48 42.03
CA ARG A 443 -91.38 97.35 41.25
C ARG A 443 -92.82 96.87 41.25
N GLU A 444 -93.05 95.55 41.24
CA GLU A 444 -94.39 94.97 41.25
C GLU A 444 -95.03 94.98 42.65
N THR A 445 -94.27 94.78 43.74
CA THR A 445 -94.80 94.97 45.10
C THR A 445 -95.13 96.44 45.39
N LEU A 446 -94.29 97.38 44.93
CA LEU A 446 -94.58 98.81 44.97
C LEU A 446 -95.83 99.17 44.16
N ARG A 447 -95.99 98.56 42.97
CA ARG A 447 -97.22 98.70 42.17
C ARG A 447 -98.44 98.22 42.94
N GLN A 448 -98.37 97.03 43.55
CA GLN A 448 -99.48 96.44 44.31
C GLN A 448 -99.84 97.26 45.56
N SER A 449 -98.86 97.85 46.26
CA SER A 449 -99.16 98.80 47.35
C SER A 449 -99.88 100.05 46.85
N ALA A 450 -99.46 100.62 45.71
CA ALA A 450 -100.13 101.78 45.13
C ALA A 450 -101.54 101.45 44.59
N GLU A 451 -101.75 100.23 44.07
CA GLU A 451 -103.07 99.73 43.64
C GLU A 451 -104.01 99.53 44.86
N LEU A 452 -103.49 99.03 46.00
CA LEU A 452 -104.22 98.95 47.27
C LEU A 452 -104.53 100.33 47.89
N ASP A 453 -103.62 101.30 47.79
CA ASP A 453 -103.85 102.66 48.28
C ASP A 453 -104.85 103.43 47.40
N LYS A 454 -104.83 103.20 46.09
CA LYS A 454 -105.89 103.64 45.17
C LYS A 454 -107.25 103.06 45.56
N ASP A 455 -107.32 101.78 45.94
CA ASP A 455 -108.57 101.15 46.42
C ASP A 455 -109.02 101.67 47.80
N ARG A 456 -108.09 102.02 48.69
CA ARG A 456 -108.38 102.74 49.95
C ARG A 456 -108.96 104.13 49.67
N ILE A 457 -108.35 104.89 48.77
CA ILE A 457 -108.86 106.20 48.34
C ILE A 457 -110.27 106.06 47.74
N LEU A 458 -110.50 105.10 46.85
CA LEU A 458 -111.83 104.85 46.27
C LEU A 458 -112.88 104.43 47.30
N LYS A 459 -112.51 103.77 48.41
CA LYS A 459 -113.42 103.51 49.54
C LYS A 459 -113.79 104.82 50.26
N LEU A 460 -112.79 105.61 50.63
CA LEU A 460 -112.97 106.92 51.27
C LEU A 460 -113.78 107.89 50.38
N SER A 461 -113.59 107.88 49.05
CA SER A 461 -114.40 108.68 48.11
C SER A 461 -115.87 108.27 48.11
N ARG A 462 -116.19 106.97 48.18
CA ARG A 462 -117.59 106.50 48.28
C ARG A 462 -118.22 106.82 49.64
N GLU A 463 -117.43 106.80 50.71
CA GLU A 463 -117.89 107.19 52.05
C GLU A 463 -118.15 108.69 52.15
N LEU A 464 -117.26 109.50 51.55
CA LEU A 464 -117.43 110.95 51.41
C LEU A 464 -118.65 111.28 50.55
N GLN A 465 -118.83 110.62 49.39
CA GLN A 465 -120.02 110.78 48.54
C GLN A 465 -121.32 110.49 49.32
N LYS A 466 -121.39 109.40 50.08
CA LYS A 466 -122.56 109.08 50.91
C LYS A 466 -122.83 110.14 52.00
N LYS A 467 -121.79 110.82 52.49
CA LYS A 467 -121.94 111.92 53.45
C LYS A 467 -122.36 113.22 52.79
N GLU A 468 -121.95 113.47 51.54
CA GLU A 468 -122.43 114.57 50.71
C GLU A 468 -123.91 114.36 50.33
N GLU A 469 -124.29 113.16 49.89
CA GLU A 469 -125.67 112.76 49.60
C GLU A 469 -126.59 112.99 50.82
N TRP A 470 -126.20 112.47 52.00
CA TRP A 470 -126.94 112.69 53.25
C TRP A 470 -127.02 114.18 53.65
N LEU A 471 -125.99 114.98 53.36
CA LEU A 471 -126.00 116.43 53.58
C LEU A 471 -126.94 117.18 52.63
N GLN A 472 -127.16 116.68 51.41
CA GLN A 472 -128.16 117.24 50.50
C GLN A 472 -129.58 116.82 50.93
N GLU A 473 -129.79 115.58 51.38
CA GLU A 473 -131.06 115.13 51.97
C GLU A 473 -131.48 116.04 53.13
N GLU A 474 -130.59 116.28 54.11
CA GLU A 474 -130.85 117.13 55.29
C GLU A 474 -131.07 118.61 54.93
N ARG A 475 -130.52 119.09 53.79
CA ARG A 475 -130.86 120.40 53.23
C ARG A 475 -132.25 120.42 52.62
N THR A 476 -132.61 119.43 51.80
CA THR A 476 -133.91 119.37 51.14
C THR A 476 -135.07 119.16 52.12
N GLU A 477 -134.88 118.38 53.20
CA GLU A 477 -135.87 118.30 54.28
C GLU A 477 -136.00 119.63 55.03
N ARG A 478 -134.90 120.35 55.29
CA ARG A 478 -134.97 121.68 55.92
C ARG A 478 -135.68 122.72 55.04
N GLU A 479 -135.42 122.74 53.73
CA GLU A 479 -136.08 123.62 52.76
C GLU A 479 -137.58 123.31 52.63
N LYS A 480 -137.93 122.02 52.60
CA LYS A 480 -139.32 121.52 52.60
C LYS A 480 -140.09 121.93 53.87
N LEU A 481 -139.49 121.78 55.05
CA LEU A 481 -140.06 122.24 56.32
C LEU A 481 -140.24 123.78 56.35
N GLU A 482 -139.34 124.53 55.72
CA GLU A 482 -139.44 125.99 55.60
C GLU A 482 -140.61 126.42 54.68
N VAL A 483 -140.89 125.66 53.63
CA VAL A 483 -142.09 125.82 52.77
C VAL A 483 -143.39 125.44 53.50
N GLU A 484 -143.41 124.33 54.25
CA GLU A 484 -144.57 123.92 55.04
C GLU A 484 -144.93 124.97 56.12
N LEU A 485 -143.92 125.54 56.79
CA LEU A 485 -144.06 126.67 57.71
C LEU A 485 -144.46 127.99 56.99
N GLY A 486 -144.35 128.07 55.67
CA GLY A 486 -144.93 129.13 54.85
C GLY A 486 -146.44 128.97 54.73
N ASN A 487 -146.88 127.79 54.30
CA ASN A 487 -148.29 127.49 54.01
C ASN A 487 -149.22 127.72 55.24
N GLU A 488 -148.82 127.31 56.44
CA GLU A 488 -149.61 127.57 57.66
C GLU A 488 -149.87 129.06 57.92
N LYS A 489 -148.91 129.94 57.58
CA LYS A 489 -149.03 131.39 57.82
C LYS A 489 -150.06 132.04 56.90
N ASP A 490 -150.24 131.51 55.68
CA ASP A 490 -151.24 131.99 54.73
C ASP A 490 -152.64 131.43 55.04
N CYS A 491 -152.78 130.17 55.46
CA CYS A 491 -154.03 129.68 56.06
C CYS A 491 -154.49 130.55 57.25
N ASN A 492 -153.54 131.03 58.06
CA ASN A 492 -153.82 131.94 59.17
C ASN A 492 -154.18 133.38 58.74
N ARG A 493 -153.85 133.79 57.50
CA ARG A 493 -154.35 135.03 56.89
C ARG A 493 -155.77 134.87 56.37
N GLU A 494 -156.09 133.74 55.74
CA GLU A 494 -157.45 133.48 55.22
C GLU A 494 -158.48 133.44 56.34
N LEU A 495 -158.21 132.72 57.45
CA LEU A 495 -159.07 132.74 58.64
C LEU A 495 -159.30 134.16 59.19
N ARG A 496 -158.28 135.01 59.16
CA ARG A 496 -158.39 136.44 59.54
C ARG A 496 -159.11 137.31 58.52
N ALA A 497 -159.23 136.89 57.25
CA ALA A 497 -160.06 137.55 56.25
C ALA A 497 -161.53 137.17 56.44
N SER A 498 -161.83 135.87 56.57
CA SER A 498 -163.19 135.36 56.81
C SER A 498 -163.83 135.93 58.07
N LEU A 499 -163.06 136.07 59.17
CA LEU A 499 -163.56 136.65 60.42
C LEU A 499 -163.97 138.13 60.27
N ARG A 500 -163.30 138.89 59.39
CA ARG A 500 -163.65 140.29 59.09
C ARG A 500 -164.84 140.41 58.14
N ALA A 501 -165.02 139.44 57.24
CA ALA A 501 -166.21 139.39 56.38
C ALA A 501 -167.48 139.20 57.22
N LEU A 502 -167.44 138.24 58.15
CA LEU A 502 -168.57 137.95 59.04
C LEU A 502 -168.97 139.14 59.93
N GLN A 503 -167.99 139.92 60.42
CA GLN A 503 -168.28 141.15 61.17
C GLN A 503 -168.98 142.22 60.31
N LYS A 504 -168.64 142.33 59.02
CA LYS A 504 -169.32 143.28 58.12
C LYS A 504 -170.75 142.89 57.81
N GLU A 505 -171.05 141.60 57.64
CA GLU A 505 -172.43 141.15 57.49
C GLU A 505 -173.24 141.41 58.76
N GLN A 506 -172.63 141.25 59.94
CA GLN A 506 -173.26 141.59 61.21
C GLN A 506 -173.52 143.11 61.38
N GLU A 507 -172.59 143.97 60.95
CA GLU A 507 -172.79 145.43 60.89
C GLU A 507 -173.89 145.80 59.88
N GLN A 508 -173.93 145.15 58.71
CA GLN A 508 -174.95 145.42 57.69
C GLN A 508 -176.35 145.00 58.14
N HIS A 509 -176.50 143.85 58.80
CA HIS A 509 -177.78 143.46 59.41
C HIS A 509 -178.22 144.36 60.56
N GLN A 510 -177.31 145.08 61.22
CA GLN A 510 -177.69 146.15 62.16
C GLN A 510 -178.19 147.39 61.43
N LEU A 511 -177.57 147.79 60.33
CA LEU A 511 -178.04 148.89 59.47
C LEU A 511 -179.42 148.60 58.86
N GLU A 512 -179.61 147.43 58.26
CA GLU A 512 -180.90 146.98 57.70
C GLU A 512 -182.01 146.95 58.76
N LYS A 513 -181.68 146.52 59.99
CA LYS A 513 -182.59 146.56 61.13
C LYS A 513 -182.91 148.01 61.56
N GLN A 514 -181.95 148.92 61.48
CA GLN A 514 -182.14 150.33 61.82
C GLN A 514 -183.06 151.03 60.79
N GLU A 515 -182.83 150.81 59.50
CA GLU A 515 -183.70 151.33 58.42
C GLU A 515 -185.14 150.80 58.53
N LEU A 516 -185.32 149.52 58.90
CA LEU A 516 -186.65 148.95 59.15
C LEU A 516 -187.35 149.59 60.35
N LEU A 517 -186.62 149.94 61.42
CA LEU A 517 -187.17 150.66 62.58
C LEU A 517 -187.54 152.10 62.22
N ASP A 518 -186.69 152.82 61.48
CA ASP A 518 -186.99 154.17 61.01
C ASP A 518 -188.20 154.18 60.06
N HIS A 519 -188.37 153.14 59.22
CA HIS A 519 -189.55 153.00 58.36
C HIS A 519 -190.84 152.77 59.16
N ILE A 520 -190.78 151.97 60.22
CA ILE A 520 -191.90 151.81 61.18
C ILE A 520 -192.22 153.16 61.83
N HIS A 521 -191.21 153.91 62.30
CA HIS A 521 -191.41 155.21 62.93
C HIS A 521 -192.00 156.27 61.98
N VAL A 522 -191.69 156.23 60.68
CA VAL A 522 -192.31 157.09 59.65
C VAL A 522 -193.77 156.72 59.37
N LEU A 523 -194.17 155.46 59.58
CA LEU A 523 -195.56 155.02 59.48
C LEU A 523 -196.35 155.37 60.75
N GLU A 524 -195.74 155.24 61.93
CA GLU A 524 -196.30 155.67 63.22
C GLU A 524 -196.54 157.20 63.25
N LEU A 525 -195.53 158.00 62.88
CA LEU A 525 -195.61 159.47 62.82
C LEU A 525 -196.67 159.97 61.81
N ARG A 526 -197.03 159.16 60.81
CA ARG A 526 -198.14 159.47 59.88
C ARG A 526 -199.51 159.18 60.48
N LEU A 527 -199.62 158.20 61.37
CA LEU A 527 -200.86 157.87 62.08
C LEU A 527 -201.21 158.93 63.14
N ASP A 528 -200.18 159.38 63.87
CA ASP A 528 -200.29 160.34 65.00
C ASP A 528 -200.66 161.79 64.62
N THR A 529 -200.76 162.11 63.32
CA THR A 529 -201.04 163.49 62.85
C THR A 529 -202.42 163.72 62.21
N GLU A 530 -203.12 162.66 61.79
CA GLU A 530 -204.56 162.76 61.46
C GLU A 530 -205.44 162.34 62.65
N THR A 531 -204.87 161.58 63.59
CA THR A 531 -205.29 161.51 65.00
C THR A 531 -204.06 161.68 65.91
N ASP A 532 -203.91 162.69 66.79
CA ASP A 532 -204.97 163.37 67.54
C ASP A 532 -205.93 164.20 66.67
N ALA A 533 -207.24 163.89 66.62
CA ALA A 533 -208.19 163.82 67.74
C ALA A 533 -208.31 162.53 68.57
N LYS A 534 -207.48 161.48 68.40
CA LYS A 534 -207.21 160.52 69.51
C LYS A 534 -205.77 159.93 69.59
N TRP A 535 -204.93 160.54 70.43
CA TRP A 535 -204.11 159.91 71.50
C TRP A 535 -203.22 158.65 71.25
N ALA A 536 -201.96 158.73 71.74
CA ALA A 536 -201.29 157.82 72.73
C ALA A 536 -200.33 156.65 72.36
N GLU A 537 -199.35 156.47 73.28
CA GLU A 537 -198.66 155.25 73.81
C GLU A 537 -198.17 154.12 72.85
N ALA A 538 -196.90 153.64 72.83
CA ALA A 538 -195.89 153.25 73.86
C ALA A 538 -195.87 151.73 74.24
N VAL A 539 -194.72 151.28 74.81
CA VAL A 539 -194.45 150.00 75.55
C VAL A 539 -194.13 148.71 74.76
N ALA A 540 -192.98 148.02 75.05
CA ALA A 540 -192.90 146.59 75.52
C ALA A 540 -191.51 145.84 75.44
N SER A 541 -190.93 145.52 76.61
CA SER A 541 -190.43 144.20 77.13
C SER A 541 -189.37 143.24 76.43
N PRO A 542 -188.79 142.21 77.15
CA PRO A 542 -187.62 141.38 76.70
C PRO A 542 -187.67 139.80 76.88
N THR A 543 -186.76 139.02 76.24
CA THR A 543 -186.48 137.52 76.32
C THR A 543 -185.08 137.14 75.69
N SER A 544 -184.63 135.89 75.37
CA SER A 544 -184.28 134.59 76.08
C SER A 544 -183.51 133.65 75.06
N SER A 545 -182.99 132.39 75.19
CA SER A 545 -182.63 131.35 76.23
C SER A 545 -182.05 130.02 75.60
N ILE A 546 -181.44 129.08 76.38
CA ILE A 546 -181.34 127.57 76.19
C ILE A 546 -180.09 126.84 75.55
N ASP A 547 -179.99 125.50 75.76
CA ASP A 547 -178.84 124.53 75.86
C ASP A 547 -178.43 123.63 74.65
N SER A 548 -177.32 122.84 74.73
CA SER A 548 -177.26 121.34 74.53
C SER A 548 -175.85 120.63 74.54
N PRO A 549 -175.71 119.27 74.77
CA PRO A 549 -174.45 118.47 75.01
C PRO A 549 -174.15 117.37 73.92
N PRO A 550 -173.24 116.32 74.04
CA PRO A 550 -172.21 115.84 75.03
C PRO A 550 -170.74 115.83 74.46
N SER A 551 -169.68 114.99 74.69
CA SER A 551 -169.27 113.68 75.32
C SER A 551 -167.73 113.70 75.67
N VAL A 552 -166.94 112.80 76.33
CA VAL A 552 -166.89 111.32 76.65
C VAL A 552 -166.15 110.46 75.55
N GLU A 553 -165.16 109.53 75.74
CA GLU A 553 -164.67 108.67 76.88
C GLU A 553 -163.16 108.14 76.80
N GLU A 554 -162.44 108.04 77.95
CA GLU A 554 -161.51 106.99 78.54
C GLU A 554 -160.22 106.30 77.90
N LYS A 555 -159.03 106.53 78.56
CA LYS A 555 -158.01 105.58 79.19
C LYS A 555 -157.22 104.47 78.41
N PRO A 556 -156.19 103.75 79.00
CA PRO A 556 -155.19 104.03 80.08
C PRO A 556 -153.71 103.46 79.96
N LEU A 557 -152.73 104.02 80.71
CA LEU A 557 -151.55 103.41 81.43
C LEU A 557 -150.49 102.54 80.64
N GLN A 558 -149.28 102.13 81.10
CA GLN A 558 -148.51 102.21 82.39
C GLN A 558 -146.95 102.10 82.19
N GLU A 559 -146.16 102.42 83.25
CA GLU A 559 -144.82 101.92 83.76
C GLU A 559 -143.91 100.92 82.97
N SER A 560 -142.60 100.69 83.24
CA SER A 560 -141.48 101.37 83.98
C SER A 560 -140.13 100.58 83.86
N LEU A 561 -138.96 101.17 84.24
CA LEU A 561 -137.64 100.53 84.59
C LEU A 561 -136.90 99.73 83.45
N SER A 562 -135.62 99.28 83.49
CA SER A 562 -134.47 99.40 84.44
C SER A 562 -133.07 99.16 83.77
N GLU A 563 -132.02 99.84 84.27
CA GLU A 563 -130.62 99.41 84.62
C GLU A 563 -129.62 98.58 83.74
N LEU A 564 -128.35 98.55 84.24
CA LEU A 564 -127.11 97.81 83.83
C LEU A 564 -126.30 98.39 82.63
N SER A 565 -124.98 98.67 82.63
CA SER A 565 -123.79 98.51 83.53
C SER A 565 -122.82 97.31 83.28
N VAL A 566 -121.58 97.42 83.80
CA VAL A 566 -120.36 96.55 83.62
C VAL A 566 -119.64 96.70 82.25
N SER A 567 -118.31 96.86 82.04
CA SER A 567 -117.05 97.15 82.81
C SER A 567 -115.97 96.03 82.94
N MET A 568 -114.67 96.41 82.77
CA MET A 568 -113.43 95.63 83.06
C MET A 568 -113.14 94.38 82.18
N VAL A 569 -111.99 93.69 82.18
CA VAL A 569 -110.50 93.96 82.22
C VAL A 569 -109.79 92.58 82.06
N ASP A 570 -108.51 92.52 81.62
CA ASP A 570 -107.61 91.33 81.65
C ASP A 570 -108.03 90.05 80.86
N SER A 571 -107.20 89.01 80.64
CA SER A 571 -105.73 88.87 80.44
C SER A 571 -105.40 87.44 79.92
N GLU A 572 -104.12 87.20 79.57
CA GLU A 572 -103.36 85.93 79.75
C GLU A 572 -103.64 84.62 78.95
N TYR A 573 -102.52 83.92 78.64
CA TYR A 573 -102.35 82.45 78.55
C TYR A 573 -103.15 81.64 77.48
N LEU A 574 -102.85 80.38 77.13
CA LEU A 574 -101.76 79.38 77.33
C LEU A 574 -101.87 78.39 76.13
N SER A 575 -100.93 77.51 75.75
CA SER A 575 -99.48 77.58 75.47
C SER A 575 -99.04 76.19 74.91
N SER A 576 -97.74 75.91 74.78
CA SER A 576 -97.13 74.63 74.38
C SER A 576 -97.30 74.24 72.89
N GLN A 577 -96.47 73.39 72.29
CA GLN A 577 -95.49 72.45 72.88
C GLN A 577 -94.26 72.28 71.96
N GLY A 578 -93.10 71.98 72.54
CA GLY A 578 -91.91 71.55 71.80
C GLY A 578 -90.97 70.70 72.66
N SER A 579 -90.34 69.69 72.06
CA SER A 579 -89.14 68.93 72.51
C SER A 579 -88.82 67.88 71.43
N THR A 580 -87.72 67.96 70.69
CA THR A 580 -86.33 67.46 70.94
C THR A 580 -86.10 65.94 70.82
N GLU A 581 -85.12 65.62 69.94
CA GLU A 581 -84.08 64.57 70.02
C GLU A 581 -84.43 63.08 70.20
N GLN A 582 -84.07 62.29 69.17
CA GLN A 582 -83.11 61.15 69.16
C GLN A 582 -83.26 60.35 67.83
N SER A 583 -82.34 59.50 67.35
CA SER A 583 -80.87 59.44 67.42
C SER A 583 -80.33 58.29 66.53
N GLN A 584 -79.42 58.60 65.58
CA GLN A 584 -78.45 57.69 64.91
C GLN A 584 -78.92 56.44 64.09
N LYS A 585 -77.97 55.97 63.27
CA LYS A 585 -77.86 54.67 62.57
C LYS A 585 -78.70 54.43 61.29
N ASP A 586 -78.19 53.73 60.26
CA ASP A 586 -76.82 53.37 59.83
C ASP A 586 -76.87 52.85 58.37
N ASN A 587 -75.71 52.81 57.67
CA ASN A 587 -75.40 52.10 56.40
C ASN A 587 -76.14 52.56 55.12
N GLU A 588 -75.50 52.84 53.98
CA GLU A 588 -74.51 52.09 53.15
C GLU A 588 -75.09 50.95 52.29
N THR A 589 -75.13 51.14 50.97
CA THR A 589 -74.83 50.09 49.96
C THR A 589 -74.43 50.74 48.62
N ASP A 590 -73.47 50.11 47.93
CA ASP A 590 -73.03 50.19 46.51
C ASP A 590 -73.33 51.43 45.64
N MET A 591 -72.36 52.05 44.94
CA MET A 591 -71.23 51.56 44.12
C MET A 591 -71.64 50.91 42.78
N MET A 592 -71.35 51.59 41.67
CA MET A 592 -70.76 51.01 40.44
C MET A 592 -70.20 52.15 39.57
N LEU A 593 -69.09 51.90 38.89
CA LEU A 593 -68.37 52.90 38.09
C LEU A 593 -68.71 52.82 36.59
N VAL A 594 -68.68 53.98 35.94
CA VAL A 594 -68.06 54.21 34.62
C VAL A 594 -67.26 55.50 34.71
#